data_AF-A0A165QVS4-F1
#
_entry.id   AF-A0A165QVS4-F1
#
_cell.length_a   1.000
_cell.length_b   1.000
_cell.length_c   1.000
_cell.angle_alpha   90.00
_cell.angle_beta   90.00
_cell.angle_gamma   90.00
#
_symmetry.space_group_name_H-M   'P 1'
#
loop_
_entity.id
_entity.type
_entity.pdbx_description
1 polymer ?
#
loop_
_entity_poly.entity_id
_entity_poly.type
_entity_poly.pdbx_seq_one_letter_code
_entity_poly.pdbx_strand_id
1 'polypeptide(L)'
;MFYQGYFTIMAKDKSRYFTFLLYPESIPEDWKSKLELIGVPIAISPFHDMDEKTDKSKWTPDDVIRNGKHYKKPHYHVVYVAKNPVTADSVRYKIKQLLGDRSIAKVQIVVRSMASMYSYLTHESKDAIEKKKHKYSKHDITLLNNFDIDRYITLDVEDKDDMLNDVCDLIDDHNLANMRELRRF
;
A
#
# COMPACT_ATOMS: atom_id res chain seq x y z
N MET A 1 -30.89 14.10 -38.81
CA MET A 1 -30.11 15.11 -38.06
C MET A 1 -29.59 14.40 -36.81
N PHE A 2 -28.28 14.21 -36.72
CA PHE A 2 -27.62 13.30 -35.76
C PHE A 2 -27.63 13.88 -34.33
N TYR A 3 -28.08 13.08 -33.36
CA TYR A 3 -27.91 13.38 -31.93
C TYR A 3 -26.49 12.96 -31.52
N GLN A 4 -25.62 13.94 -31.32
CA GLN A 4 -24.24 13.71 -30.90
C GLN A 4 -24.21 13.65 -29.37
N GLY A 5 -24.26 12.44 -28.83
CA GLY A 5 -24.14 12.20 -27.39
C GLY A 5 -22.72 12.53 -26.92
N TYR A 6 -22.60 13.51 -26.04
CA TYR A 6 -21.36 13.80 -25.32
C TYR A 6 -21.10 12.67 -24.31
N PHE A 7 -20.16 11.78 -24.62
CA PHE A 7 -19.56 10.90 -23.63
C PHE A 7 -18.58 11.72 -22.78
N THR A 8 -19.01 12.14 -21.60
CA THR A 8 -18.08 12.68 -20.59
C THR A 8 -17.17 11.54 -20.13
N ILE A 9 -15.92 11.55 -20.58
CA ILE A 9 -14.89 10.65 -20.10
C ILE A 9 -14.59 11.05 -18.65
N MET A 10 -15.12 10.31 -17.66
CA MET A 10 -14.75 10.51 -16.26
C MET A 10 -13.23 10.34 -16.13
N ALA A 11 -12.55 11.37 -15.62
CA ALA A 11 -11.13 11.29 -15.34
C ALA A 11 -10.89 10.18 -14.30
N LYS A 12 -10.04 9.21 -14.64
CA LYS A 12 -9.65 8.15 -13.70
C LYS A 12 -8.71 8.74 -12.65
N ASP A 13 -8.96 8.42 -11.39
CA ASP A 13 -8.12 8.83 -10.28
C ASP A 13 -6.66 8.44 -10.50
N LYS A 14 -5.76 9.38 -10.16
CA LYS A 14 -4.32 9.18 -10.20
C LYS A 14 -3.76 9.20 -8.80
N SER A 15 -2.77 8.34 -8.54
CA SER A 15 -2.05 8.30 -7.28
C SER A 15 -0.61 7.85 -7.50
N ARG A 16 0.22 8.00 -6.47
CA ARG A 16 1.54 7.38 -6.39
C ARG A 16 1.53 6.09 -5.59
N TYR A 17 0.53 5.87 -4.75
CA TYR A 17 0.51 4.78 -3.77
C TYR A 17 -0.55 3.75 -4.11
N PHE A 18 -0.11 2.52 -4.34
CA PHE A 18 -0.97 1.43 -4.78
C PHE A 18 -0.76 0.18 -3.93
N THR A 19 -1.79 -0.64 -3.86
CA THR A 19 -1.71 -2.00 -3.33
C THR A 19 -2.45 -3.00 -4.21
N PHE A 20 -1.99 -4.24 -4.20
CA PHE A 20 -2.60 -5.36 -4.90
C PHE A 20 -2.20 -6.69 -4.29
N LEU A 21 -2.86 -7.77 -4.75
CA LEU A 21 -2.56 -9.13 -4.36
C LEU A 21 -1.83 -9.86 -5.50
N LEU A 22 -0.84 -10.67 -5.14
CA LEU A 22 -0.24 -11.66 -6.03
C LEU A 22 -0.49 -13.06 -5.49
N TYR A 23 -0.90 -13.98 -6.36
CA TYR A 23 -1.15 -15.38 -6.04
C TYR A 23 0.02 -16.22 -6.56
N PRO A 24 0.71 -17.02 -5.73
CA PRO A 24 1.88 -17.80 -6.14
C PRO A 24 1.62 -18.69 -7.36
N GLU A 25 0.43 -19.26 -7.47
CA GLU A 25 0.04 -20.13 -8.59
C GLU A 25 -0.12 -19.39 -9.93
N SER A 26 -0.14 -18.05 -9.92
CA SER A 26 -0.40 -17.21 -11.09
C SER A 26 0.77 -16.30 -11.48
N ILE A 27 1.92 -16.44 -10.82
CA ILE A 27 3.12 -15.63 -11.04
C ILE A 27 4.34 -16.54 -11.30
N PRO A 28 5.35 -16.11 -12.07
CA PRO A 28 6.55 -16.91 -12.32
C PRO A 28 7.42 -17.01 -11.07
N GLU A 29 8.31 -18.01 -10.98
CA GLU A 29 9.16 -18.23 -9.78
C GLU A 29 10.08 -17.03 -9.47
N ASP A 30 10.57 -16.34 -10.52
CA ASP A 30 11.47 -15.18 -10.45
C ASP A 30 10.73 -13.84 -10.27
N TRP A 31 9.46 -13.86 -9.87
CA TRP A 31 8.59 -12.68 -9.79
C TRP A 31 9.16 -11.55 -8.92
N LYS A 32 9.85 -11.86 -7.81
CA LYS A 32 10.45 -10.84 -6.93
C LYS A 32 11.54 -10.06 -7.66
N SER A 33 12.45 -10.74 -8.33
CA SER A 33 13.51 -10.11 -9.14
C SER A 33 12.92 -9.30 -10.29
N LYS A 34 11.85 -9.80 -10.94
CA LYS A 34 11.11 -9.04 -11.95
C LYS A 34 10.52 -7.74 -11.38
N LEU A 35 9.89 -7.79 -10.21
CA LEU A 35 9.37 -6.59 -9.54
C LEU A 35 10.49 -5.60 -9.19
N GLU A 36 11.64 -6.11 -8.74
CA GLU A 36 12.81 -5.30 -8.44
C GLU A 36 13.30 -4.53 -9.68
N LEU A 37 13.34 -5.17 -10.85
CA LEU A 37 13.74 -4.54 -12.12
C LEU A 37 12.85 -3.37 -12.56
N ILE A 38 11.65 -3.20 -11.98
CA ILE A 38 10.82 -2.01 -12.24
C ILE A 38 11.53 -0.74 -11.75
N GLY A 39 12.44 -0.85 -10.76
CA GLY A 39 13.21 0.27 -10.24
C GLY A 39 12.35 1.29 -9.49
N VAL A 40 11.31 0.81 -8.81
CA VAL A 40 10.41 1.59 -7.96
C VAL A 40 10.34 0.96 -6.57
N PRO A 41 10.18 1.76 -5.49
CA PRO A 41 10.05 1.22 -4.14
C PRO A 41 8.82 0.31 -4.01
N ILE A 42 9.04 -0.91 -3.49
CA ILE A 42 7.99 -1.90 -3.26
C ILE A 42 8.19 -2.55 -1.90
N ALA A 43 7.11 -2.73 -1.14
CA ALA A 43 7.08 -3.60 0.03
C ALA A 43 6.14 -4.78 -0.23
N ILE A 44 6.56 -5.97 0.13
CA ILE A 44 5.81 -7.22 -0.04
C ILE A 44 5.59 -7.81 1.34
N SER A 45 4.35 -8.17 1.65
CA SER A 45 4.01 -8.84 2.90
C SER A 45 4.76 -10.17 3.07
N PRO A 46 4.70 -10.75 4.28
CA PRO A 46 4.88 -12.19 4.46
C PRO A 46 3.92 -12.98 3.56
N PHE A 47 4.09 -14.29 3.50
CA PHE A 47 3.14 -15.15 2.80
C PHE A 47 1.83 -15.26 3.59
N HIS A 48 0.72 -14.74 3.03
CA HIS A 48 -0.58 -14.79 3.69
C HIS A 48 -1.31 -16.09 3.36
N ASP A 49 -1.30 -17.05 4.28
CA ASP A 49 -2.00 -18.33 4.13
C ASP A 49 -2.95 -18.66 5.31
N MET A 50 -3.07 -17.74 6.28
CA MET A 50 -3.90 -17.86 7.49
C MET A 50 -5.00 -16.79 7.56
N ASP A 51 -5.38 -16.24 6.40
CA ASP A 51 -6.44 -15.24 6.26
C ASP A 51 -7.84 -15.86 6.40
N GLU A 52 -8.31 -16.05 7.64
CA GLU A 52 -9.63 -16.62 7.94
C GLU A 52 -10.78 -15.71 7.45
N LYS A 53 -11.77 -16.32 6.78
CA LYS A 53 -13.05 -15.72 6.43
C LYS A 53 -14.09 -16.05 7.50
N THR A 54 -14.27 -15.15 8.45
CA THR A 54 -15.24 -15.32 9.55
C THR A 54 -16.69 -15.05 9.13
N ASP A 55 -16.90 -14.24 8.10
CA ASP A 55 -18.22 -13.94 7.54
C ASP A 55 -18.63 -15.01 6.52
N LYS A 56 -19.58 -15.87 6.91
CA LYS A 56 -20.08 -16.99 6.10
C LYS A 56 -20.69 -16.55 4.78
N SER A 57 -21.21 -15.33 4.68
CA SER A 57 -21.77 -14.80 3.43
C SER A 57 -20.72 -14.58 2.34
N LYS A 58 -19.44 -14.54 2.71
CA LYS A 58 -18.29 -14.32 1.82
C LYS A 58 -17.54 -15.62 1.47
N TRP A 59 -18.04 -16.76 1.90
CA TRP A 59 -17.46 -18.05 1.57
C TRP A 59 -17.63 -18.34 0.09
N THR A 60 -16.61 -18.93 -0.51
CA THR A 60 -16.58 -19.27 -1.93
C THR A 60 -16.07 -20.68 -2.13
N PRO A 61 -16.42 -21.39 -3.23
CA PRO A 61 -15.85 -22.71 -3.53
C PRO A 61 -14.32 -22.71 -3.64
N ASP A 62 -13.74 -21.53 -3.88
CA ASP A 62 -12.31 -21.27 -3.98
C ASP A 62 -11.60 -21.17 -2.61
N ASP A 63 -12.32 -21.25 -1.50
CA ASP A 63 -11.74 -21.13 -0.17
C ASP A 63 -10.87 -22.33 0.19
N VAL A 64 -9.79 -22.07 0.92
CA VAL A 64 -8.99 -23.14 1.53
C VAL A 64 -9.67 -23.53 2.84
N ILE A 65 -10.04 -24.81 2.95
CA ILE A 65 -10.70 -25.33 4.16
C ILE A 65 -9.64 -26.02 5.03
N ARG A 66 -9.45 -25.54 6.26
CA ARG A 66 -8.58 -26.18 7.26
C ARG A 66 -9.38 -26.30 8.57
N ASN A 67 -9.52 -27.52 9.10
CA ASN A 67 -10.25 -27.79 10.35
C ASN A 67 -11.67 -27.18 10.38
N GLY A 68 -12.40 -27.24 9.26
CA GLY A 68 -13.77 -26.70 9.16
C GLY A 68 -13.88 -25.17 9.07
N LYS A 69 -12.76 -24.46 9.05
CA LYS A 69 -12.69 -23.01 8.84
C LYS A 69 -12.33 -22.69 7.39
N HIS A 70 -12.90 -21.59 6.89
CA HIS A 70 -12.66 -21.08 5.53
C HIS A 70 -11.57 -20.02 5.56
N TYR A 71 -10.58 -20.16 4.68
CA TYR A 71 -9.47 -19.22 4.50
C TYR A 71 -9.45 -18.71 3.07
N LYS A 72 -8.95 -17.48 2.87
CA LYS A 72 -8.65 -16.99 1.53
C LYS A 72 -7.56 -17.85 0.88
N LYS A 73 -7.55 -17.89 -0.46
CA LYS A 73 -6.42 -18.45 -1.21
C LYS A 73 -5.11 -17.79 -0.79
N PRO A 74 -4.00 -18.54 -0.66
CA PRO A 74 -2.74 -17.97 -0.24
C PRO A 74 -2.22 -16.90 -1.20
N HIS A 75 -1.71 -15.79 -0.67
CA HIS A 75 -1.34 -14.64 -1.48
C HIS A 75 -0.27 -13.78 -0.82
N TYR A 76 0.27 -12.83 -1.58
CA TYR A 76 1.08 -11.72 -1.08
C TYR A 76 0.32 -10.41 -1.25
N HIS A 77 0.31 -9.58 -0.23
CA HIS A 77 0.01 -8.17 -0.37
C HIS A 77 1.25 -7.44 -0.85
N VAL A 78 1.08 -6.56 -1.83
CA VAL A 78 2.15 -5.71 -2.35
C VAL A 78 1.76 -4.25 -2.17
N VAL A 79 2.67 -3.42 -1.66
CA VAL A 79 2.62 -1.96 -1.69
C VAL A 79 3.59 -1.50 -2.76
N TYR A 80 3.10 -0.69 -3.69
CA TYR A 80 3.83 -0.20 -4.86
C TYR A 80 3.82 1.32 -4.89
N VAL A 81 5.00 1.94 -4.98
CA VAL A 81 5.15 3.40 -5.01
C VAL A 81 5.58 3.85 -6.40
N ALA A 82 4.64 4.39 -7.18
CA ALA A 82 4.92 4.95 -8.48
C ALA A 82 5.78 6.22 -8.39
N LYS A 83 6.69 6.40 -9.35
CA LYS A 83 7.51 7.61 -9.48
C LYS A 83 6.64 8.86 -9.64
N ASN A 84 5.61 8.78 -10.47
CA ASN A 84 4.68 9.86 -10.78
C ASN A 84 3.23 9.43 -10.54
N PRO A 85 2.28 10.36 -10.33
CA PRO A 85 0.86 10.04 -10.27
C PRO A 85 0.37 9.36 -11.57
N VAL A 86 -0.11 8.13 -11.44
CA VAL A 86 -0.63 7.30 -12.54
C VAL A 86 -1.97 6.69 -12.15
N THR A 87 -2.67 6.06 -13.08
CA THR A 87 -3.93 5.35 -12.78
C THR A 87 -3.64 3.92 -12.28
N ALA A 88 -4.57 3.36 -11.50
CA ALA A 88 -4.48 1.96 -11.05
C ALA A 88 -4.40 0.97 -12.23
N ASP A 89 -5.08 1.26 -13.33
CA ASP A 89 -5.03 0.45 -14.56
C ASP A 89 -3.64 0.43 -15.20
N SER A 90 -2.93 1.56 -15.17
CA SER A 90 -1.56 1.64 -15.70
C SER A 90 -0.60 0.75 -14.91
N VAL A 91 -0.72 0.76 -13.58
CA VAL A 91 0.03 -0.15 -12.70
C VAL A 91 -0.35 -1.60 -13.00
N ARG A 92 -1.66 -1.90 -13.09
CA ARG A 92 -2.14 -3.26 -13.40
C ARG A 92 -1.59 -3.79 -14.71
N TYR A 93 -1.63 -2.98 -15.77
CA TYR A 93 -1.09 -3.36 -17.08
C TYR A 93 0.41 -3.62 -17.00
N LYS A 94 1.18 -2.75 -16.33
CA LYS A 94 2.62 -2.93 -16.14
C LYS A 94 2.94 -4.25 -15.43
N ILE A 95 2.24 -4.57 -14.35
CA ILE A 95 2.45 -5.82 -13.60
C ILE A 95 2.08 -7.04 -14.45
N LYS A 96 0.99 -6.98 -15.25
CA LYS A 96 0.64 -8.06 -16.17
C LYS A 96 1.68 -8.31 -17.25
N GLN A 97 2.21 -7.25 -17.86
CA GLN A 97 3.26 -7.39 -18.87
C GLN A 97 4.53 -8.04 -18.30
N LEU A 98 4.80 -7.80 -17.01
CA LEU A 98 5.98 -8.31 -16.34
C LEU A 98 5.81 -9.75 -15.80
N LEU A 99 4.66 -10.05 -15.19
CA LEU A 99 4.42 -11.30 -14.45
C LEU A 99 3.41 -12.23 -15.15
N GLY A 100 2.86 -11.83 -16.30
CA GLY A 100 1.86 -12.58 -17.06
C GLY A 100 0.42 -12.09 -16.83
N ASP A 101 -0.46 -12.35 -17.79
CA ASP A 101 -1.82 -11.77 -17.82
C ASP A 101 -2.73 -12.17 -16.65
N ARG A 102 -2.44 -13.30 -16.01
CA ARG A 102 -3.20 -13.84 -14.87
C ARG A 102 -2.61 -13.44 -13.50
N SER A 103 -1.47 -12.77 -13.47
CA SER A 103 -0.74 -12.43 -12.23
C SER A 103 -1.52 -11.56 -11.25
N ILE A 104 -2.38 -10.67 -11.78
CA ILE A 104 -3.04 -9.64 -10.98
C ILE A 104 -4.49 -9.41 -11.41
N ALA A 105 -5.39 -9.57 -10.44
CA ALA A 105 -6.82 -9.34 -10.64
C ALA A 105 -7.14 -7.84 -10.60
N LYS A 106 -6.74 -7.16 -9.51
CA LYS A 106 -7.12 -5.78 -9.20
C LYS A 106 -5.95 -5.02 -8.57
N VAL A 107 -5.83 -3.74 -8.91
CA VAL A 107 -4.98 -2.75 -8.23
C VAL A 107 -5.89 -1.74 -7.54
N GLN A 108 -5.53 -1.33 -6.33
CA GLN A 108 -6.25 -0.32 -5.56
C GLN A 108 -5.30 0.83 -5.22
N ILE A 109 -5.84 2.05 -5.20
CA ILE A 109 -5.15 3.20 -4.61
C ILE A 109 -5.15 3.03 -3.10
N VAL A 110 -4.04 3.36 -2.44
CA VAL A 110 -3.99 3.44 -0.98
C VAL A 110 -4.74 4.70 -0.53
N VAL A 111 -5.89 4.53 0.13
CA VAL A 111 -6.81 5.64 0.47
C VAL A 111 -6.59 6.21 1.87
N ARG A 112 -6.29 5.36 2.87
CA ARG A 112 -6.15 5.81 4.27
C ARG A 112 -4.81 6.48 4.52
N SER A 113 -3.75 5.69 4.56
CA SER A 113 -2.37 6.17 4.68
C SER A 113 -1.39 5.05 4.35
N MET A 114 -0.16 5.41 3.98
CA MET A 114 0.92 4.45 3.77
C MET A 114 1.26 3.69 5.05
N ALA A 115 1.27 4.38 6.21
CA ALA A 115 1.46 3.74 7.51
C ALA A 115 0.41 2.64 7.78
N SER A 116 -0.86 2.95 7.56
CA SER A 116 -1.95 2.00 7.77
C SER A 116 -1.83 0.80 6.83
N MET A 117 -1.51 1.03 5.55
CA MET A 117 -1.35 -0.03 4.56
C MET A 117 -0.12 -0.91 4.84
N TYR A 118 1.00 -0.30 5.24
CA TYR A 118 2.21 -1.04 5.58
C TYR A 118 2.01 -1.92 6.81
N SER A 119 1.43 -1.39 7.89
CA SER A 119 1.07 -2.20 9.07
C SER A 119 0.03 -3.27 8.76
N TYR A 120 -0.80 -3.09 7.73
CA TYR A 120 -1.75 -4.11 7.29
C TYR A 120 -1.04 -5.32 6.64
N LEU A 121 0.18 -5.18 6.09
CA LEU A 121 0.96 -6.29 5.54
C LEU A 121 1.25 -7.39 6.57
N THR A 122 1.24 -7.08 7.87
CA THR A 122 1.39 -8.06 8.95
C THR A 122 0.13 -8.19 9.81
N HIS A 123 -0.98 -7.59 9.37
CA HIS A 123 -2.22 -7.45 10.13
C HIS A 123 -2.08 -6.75 11.49
N GLU A 124 -1.16 -5.78 11.57
CA GLU A 124 -0.93 -4.95 12.76
C GLU A 124 -1.54 -3.54 12.63
N SER A 125 -2.32 -3.28 11.58
CA SER A 125 -3.13 -2.06 11.50
C SER A 125 -4.29 -2.10 12.49
N LYS A 126 -4.76 -0.93 12.95
CA LYS A 126 -5.87 -0.81 13.91
C LYS A 126 -7.08 -1.69 13.53
N ASP A 127 -7.54 -1.59 12.28
CA ASP A 127 -8.66 -2.38 11.74
C ASP A 127 -8.40 -3.91 11.75
N ALA A 128 -7.16 -4.33 11.47
CA ALA A 128 -6.81 -5.74 11.46
C ALA A 128 -6.78 -6.33 12.87
N ILE A 129 -6.28 -5.56 13.84
CA ILE A 129 -6.24 -5.92 15.26
C ILE A 129 -7.68 -5.99 15.82
N GLU A 130 -8.52 -4.98 15.56
CA GLU A 130 -9.93 -4.97 15.97
C GLU A 130 -10.69 -6.19 15.43
N LYS A 131 -10.41 -6.59 14.19
CA LYS A 131 -10.97 -7.79 13.55
C LYS A 131 -10.27 -9.09 13.94
N LYS A 132 -9.31 -9.05 14.86
CA LYS A 132 -8.54 -10.21 15.36
C LYS A 132 -7.96 -11.07 14.24
N LYS A 133 -7.44 -10.43 13.18
CA LYS A 133 -6.81 -11.15 12.08
C LYS A 133 -5.52 -11.81 12.53
N HIS A 134 -5.14 -12.90 11.85
CA HIS A 134 -3.86 -13.56 12.09
C HIS A 134 -2.69 -12.58 11.89
N LYS A 135 -1.83 -12.41 12.90
CA LYS A 135 -0.65 -11.55 12.83
C LYS A 135 0.52 -12.30 12.19
N TYR A 136 1.12 -11.71 11.16
CA TYR A 136 2.32 -12.25 10.52
C TYR A 136 3.60 -11.57 11.04
N SER A 137 4.75 -12.19 10.80
CA SER A 137 6.05 -11.66 11.26
C SER A 137 6.51 -10.49 10.39
N LYS A 138 6.98 -9.40 11.01
CA LYS A 138 7.59 -8.28 10.29
C LYS A 138 8.91 -8.65 9.59
N HIS A 139 9.61 -9.67 10.11
CA HIS A 139 10.88 -10.12 9.52
C HIS A 139 10.72 -10.73 8.13
N ASP A 140 9.52 -11.20 7.79
CA ASP A 140 9.23 -11.82 6.50
C ASP A 140 8.78 -10.80 5.44
N ILE A 141 8.70 -9.50 5.80
CA ILE A 141 8.47 -8.44 4.83
C ILE A 141 9.68 -8.35 3.90
N THR A 142 9.43 -8.42 2.60
CA THR A 142 10.47 -8.16 1.58
C THR A 142 10.39 -6.71 1.12
N LEU A 143 11.49 -5.97 1.24
CA LEU A 143 11.61 -4.59 0.77
C LEU A 143 12.49 -4.54 -0.49
N LEU A 144 12.00 -3.95 -1.56
CA LEU A 144 12.71 -3.81 -2.83
C LEU A 144 12.98 -2.33 -3.14
N ASN A 145 14.08 -2.07 -3.86
CA ASN A 145 14.44 -0.74 -4.37
C ASN A 145 14.45 0.35 -3.29
N ASN A 146 15.04 0.05 -2.13
CA ASN A 146 15.16 0.97 -0.98
C ASN A 146 13.80 1.53 -0.52
N PHE A 147 12.76 0.70 -0.55
CA PHE A 147 11.52 1.03 0.14
C PHE A 147 11.80 1.26 1.61
N ASP A 148 11.32 2.39 2.11
CA ASP A 148 11.46 2.83 3.49
C ASP A 148 10.15 3.53 3.87
N ILE A 149 9.43 2.97 4.84
CA ILE A 149 8.09 3.46 5.21
C ILE A 149 8.14 4.89 5.73
N ASP A 150 9.23 5.28 6.41
CA ASP A 150 9.36 6.59 7.04
C ASP A 150 9.37 7.72 5.99
N ARG A 151 9.76 7.43 4.75
CA ARG A 151 9.69 8.36 3.62
C ARG A 151 8.27 8.69 3.16
N TYR A 152 7.29 7.88 3.57
CA TYR A 152 5.90 7.98 3.12
C TYR A 152 4.93 8.31 4.25
N ILE A 153 5.42 8.38 5.49
CA ILE A 153 4.67 8.94 6.61
C ILE A 153 4.84 10.46 6.52
N THR A 154 3.78 11.14 6.11
CA THR A 154 3.77 12.60 6.02
C THR A 154 2.93 13.17 7.15
N LEU A 155 3.42 14.24 7.77
CA LEU A 155 2.60 15.12 8.60
C LEU A 155 1.40 15.61 7.79
N ASP A 156 0.22 15.58 8.39
CA ASP A 156 -0.94 16.21 7.78
C ASP A 156 -0.83 17.75 7.84
N VAL A 157 -1.83 18.45 7.32
CA VAL A 157 -1.76 19.92 7.20
C VAL A 157 -1.83 20.56 8.59
N GLU A 158 -2.65 19.99 9.47
CA GLU A 158 -2.88 20.50 10.82
C GLU A 158 -1.61 20.28 11.67
N ASP A 159 -1.03 19.08 11.63
CA ASP A 159 0.24 18.76 12.28
C ASP A 159 1.37 19.72 11.85
N LYS A 160 1.41 20.09 10.55
CA LYS A 160 2.43 21.01 10.04
C LYS A 160 2.24 22.44 10.54
N ASP A 161 0.99 22.89 10.62
CA ASP A 161 0.67 24.23 11.09
C ASP A 161 0.94 24.32 12.61
N ASP A 162 0.56 23.31 13.39
CA ASP A 162 0.83 23.23 14.82
C ASP A 162 2.34 23.20 15.10
N MET A 163 3.10 22.35 14.40
CA MET A 163 4.56 22.31 14.53
C MET A 163 5.22 23.63 14.10
N LEU A 164 4.66 24.34 13.12
CA LEU A 164 5.16 25.64 12.70
C LEU A 164 4.93 26.69 13.81
N ASN A 165 3.77 26.67 14.46
CA ASN A 165 3.49 27.54 15.59
C ASN A 165 4.46 27.28 16.75
N ASP A 166 4.69 26.00 17.10
CA ASP A 166 5.67 25.63 18.14
C ASP A 166 7.08 26.15 17.81
N VAL A 167 7.48 26.10 16.54
CA VAL A 167 8.78 26.64 16.09
C VAL A 167 8.82 28.17 16.19
N CYS A 168 7.73 28.85 15.85
CA CYS A 168 7.62 30.31 15.99
C CYS A 168 7.70 30.74 17.45
N ASP A 169 6.95 30.08 18.34
CA ASP A 169 6.96 30.36 19.77
C ASP A 169 8.37 30.16 20.36
N LEU A 170 9.08 29.09 19.96
CA LEU A 170 10.46 28.84 20.36
C LEU A 170 11.43 29.93 19.87
N ILE A 171 11.24 30.41 18.63
CA ILE A 171 12.04 31.53 18.10
C ILE A 171 11.83 32.79 18.91
N ASP A 172 10.58 33.12 19.25
CA ASP A 172 10.23 34.33 19.98
C ASP A 172 10.68 34.26 21.46
N ASP A 173 10.42 33.13 22.14
CA ASP A 173 10.76 32.91 23.55
C ASP A 173 12.27 32.92 23.80
N HIS A 174 13.05 32.44 22.83
CA HIS A 174 14.51 32.35 22.93
C HIS A 174 15.25 33.40 22.08
N ASN A 175 14.53 34.31 21.44
CA ASN A 175 15.04 35.38 20.59
C ASN A 175 16.07 34.86 19.56
N LEU A 176 15.73 33.75 18.89
CA LEU A 176 16.61 33.09 17.93
C LEU A 176 16.69 33.93 16.65
N ALA A 177 17.88 34.42 16.31
CA ALA A 177 18.05 35.36 15.22
C ALA A 177 18.22 34.70 13.84
N ASN A 178 18.42 33.38 13.79
CA ASN A 178 18.68 32.65 12.54
C ASN A 178 18.53 31.12 12.67
N MET A 179 18.47 30.45 11.52
CA MET A 179 18.35 28.98 11.42
C MET A 179 19.48 28.19 12.08
N ARG A 180 20.69 28.77 12.27
CA ARG A 180 21.79 28.06 12.93
C ARG A 180 21.57 27.98 14.43
N GLU A 181 20.97 29.02 15.01
CA GLU A 181 20.60 29.07 16.43
C GLU A 181 19.43 28.12 16.69
N LEU A 182 18.38 28.16 15.87
CA LEU A 182 17.28 27.18 15.94
C LEU A 182 17.76 25.73 15.85
N ARG A 183 18.71 25.43 14.95
CA ARG A 183 19.24 24.07 14.80
C ARG A 183 20.09 23.60 15.99
N ARG A 184 20.60 24.52 16.81
CA ARG A 184 21.49 24.23 17.95
C ARG A 184 20.78 24.19 19.30
N PHE A 185 19.53 24.65 19.34
CA PHE A 185 18.64 24.52 20.48
C PHE A 185 18.26 23.05 20.70
#